data_AF-A0A8J3YSX5-F1
#
_entry.id   AF-A0A8J3YSX5-F1
#
_cell.length_a   1.000
_cell.length_b   1.000
_cell.length_c   1.000
_cell.angle_alpha   90.00
_cell.angle_beta   90.00
_cell.angle_gamma   90.00
#
_symmetry.space_group_name_H-M   'P 1'
#
loop_
_entity.id
_entity.type
_entity.pdbx_description
1 polymer ?
#
loop_
_entity_poly.entity_id
_entity_poly.type
_entity_poly.pdbx_seq_one_letter_code
_entity_poly.pdbx_strand_id
1 'polypeptide(L)'
;MRKSRIALTLAAVAAALVTATPQAAVAAPDPLPTAIVATFDVVGETFRVEFDDPNEIEKVYAAAAAKDGEQYPFPIGTIDWSGPGVNTGYPWHLKDATMVDWAIEWCDGRPSMVVAGVWGPPTYCPWGAKVVQIEAVNPRIAAVDPVVATFDVRGQALRVQFTDPNAIADLYDVEAGRASMFPMGRIVWGETQVNLGYAWHLADAVMVEAAAEVCDGRPSDIVEGKWKPANFCPWSAKLTHITKG
;
A
#
# COMPACT_ATOMS: atom_id res chain seq x y z
N MET A 1 -38.47 2.68 83.87
CA MET A 1 -39.70 3.25 83.28
C MET A 1 -39.42 3.67 81.85
N ARG A 2 -40.30 3.26 80.92
CA ARG A 2 -40.29 3.55 79.48
C ARG A 2 -40.31 5.06 79.17
N LYS A 3 -39.65 5.46 78.07
CA LYS A 3 -40.00 6.52 77.07
C LYS A 3 -38.74 6.76 76.20
N SER A 4 -38.56 6.11 75.05
CA SER A 4 -39.08 6.45 73.70
C SER A 4 -39.03 7.94 73.33
N ARG A 5 -38.28 8.25 72.27
CA ARG A 5 -38.37 9.35 71.26
C ARG A 5 -36.96 9.58 70.68
N ILE A 6 -36.65 9.80 69.40
CA ILE A 6 -37.34 9.90 68.10
C ILE A 6 -36.22 9.56 67.08
N ALA A 7 -36.42 8.61 66.18
CA ALA A 7 -35.49 8.37 65.07
C ALA A 7 -35.92 9.25 63.89
N LEU A 8 -35.11 10.24 63.55
CA LEU A 8 -35.27 11.05 62.34
C LEU A 8 -34.74 10.22 61.15
N THR A 9 -35.62 9.89 60.22
CA THR A 9 -35.27 9.19 58.97
C THR A 9 -34.80 10.22 57.95
N LEU A 10 -33.50 10.25 57.62
CA LEU A 10 -33.02 10.90 56.40
C LEU A 10 -33.05 9.87 55.27
N ALA A 11 -33.95 10.05 54.31
CA ALA A 11 -33.91 9.34 53.04
C ALA A 11 -32.88 10.01 52.13
N ALA A 12 -31.74 9.37 51.90
CA ALA A 12 -30.79 9.78 50.88
C ALA A 12 -31.26 9.26 49.51
N VAL A 13 -31.65 10.18 48.63
CA VAL A 13 -31.92 9.90 47.22
C VAL A 13 -30.58 9.81 46.50
N ALA A 14 -30.12 8.58 46.22
CA ALA A 14 -28.97 8.34 45.36
C ALA A 14 -29.39 8.46 43.90
N ALA A 15 -29.05 9.59 43.26
CA ALA A 15 -29.16 9.76 41.82
C ALA A 15 -28.08 8.92 41.13
N ALA A 16 -28.47 7.83 40.48
CA ALA A 16 -27.57 7.05 39.63
C ALA A 16 -27.30 7.83 38.33
N LEU A 17 -26.12 8.44 38.23
CA LEU A 17 -25.61 8.93 36.95
C LEU A 17 -25.24 7.72 36.08
N VAL A 18 -26.05 7.44 35.06
CA VAL A 18 -25.66 6.56 33.95
C VAL A 18 -24.66 7.34 33.10
N THR A 19 -23.37 7.09 33.31
CA THR A 19 -22.32 7.57 32.41
C THR A 19 -22.36 6.71 31.15
N ALA A 20 -22.96 7.23 30.08
CA ALA A 20 -22.83 6.66 28.75
C ALA A 20 -21.36 6.78 28.31
N THR A 21 -20.59 5.71 28.46
CA THR A 21 -19.27 5.59 27.83
C THR A 21 -19.49 5.57 26.31
N PRO A 22 -18.92 6.50 25.53
CA PRO A 22 -18.96 6.41 24.09
C PRO A 22 -18.24 5.13 23.68
N GLN A 23 -18.99 4.20 23.09
CA GLN A 23 -18.43 3.01 22.45
C GLN A 23 -17.58 3.52 21.28
N ALA A 24 -16.26 3.46 21.41
CA ALA A 24 -15.36 3.71 20.31
C ALA A 24 -15.75 2.77 19.17
N ALA A 25 -16.19 3.33 18.05
CA ALA A 25 -16.39 2.58 16.83
C ALA A 25 -15.02 1.97 16.48
N VAL A 26 -14.92 0.64 16.56
CA VAL A 26 -13.75 -0.08 16.06
C VAL A 26 -13.75 0.18 14.56
N ALA A 27 -12.71 0.85 14.06
CA ALA A 27 -12.52 1.03 12.62
C ALA A 27 -12.60 -0.35 11.96
N ALA A 28 -13.39 -0.47 10.89
CA ALA A 28 -13.38 -1.67 10.08
C ALA A 28 -11.94 -1.90 9.59
N PRO A 29 -11.43 -3.15 9.57
CA PRO A 29 -10.14 -3.43 8.95
C PRO A 29 -10.18 -2.94 7.50
N ASP A 30 -9.09 -2.33 7.05
CA ASP A 30 -8.96 -1.89 5.66
C ASP A 30 -9.24 -3.08 4.73
N PRO A 31 -9.98 -2.88 3.62
CA PRO A 31 -10.21 -3.94 2.66
C PRO A 31 -8.87 -4.43 2.09
N LEU A 32 -8.75 -5.76 1.91
CA LEU A 32 -7.58 -6.33 1.24
C LEU A 32 -7.43 -5.71 -0.16
N PRO A 33 -6.18 -5.51 -0.63
CA PRO A 33 -5.95 -5.05 -1.99
C PRO A 33 -6.52 -6.06 -3.00
N THR A 34 -6.93 -5.57 -4.18
CA THR A 34 -7.48 -6.43 -5.24
C THR A 34 -6.42 -7.26 -5.97
N ALA A 35 -5.15 -6.88 -5.85
CA ALA A 35 -4.01 -7.65 -6.31
C ALA A 35 -2.77 -7.32 -5.46
N ILE A 36 -1.81 -8.23 -5.39
CA ILE A 36 -0.53 -8.06 -4.69
C ILE A 36 0.62 -8.65 -5.49
N VAL A 37 1.84 -8.15 -5.26
CA VAL A 37 3.08 -8.87 -5.54
C VAL A 37 3.66 -9.34 -4.21
N ALA A 38 3.85 -10.66 -4.09
CA ALA A 38 4.54 -11.26 -2.96
C ALA A 38 5.96 -11.65 -3.36
N THR A 39 6.94 -11.24 -2.56
CA THR A 39 8.33 -11.69 -2.67
C THR A 39 8.54 -12.88 -1.75
N PHE A 40 9.07 -13.97 -2.30
CA PHE A 40 9.34 -15.21 -1.60
C PHE A 40 10.84 -15.45 -1.48
N ASP A 41 11.34 -15.79 -0.30
CA ASP A 41 12.67 -16.34 -0.07
C ASP A 41 12.64 -17.88 -0.19
N VAL A 42 13.55 -18.41 -1.00
CA VAL A 42 13.78 -19.83 -1.26
C VAL A 42 15.26 -20.12 -1.09
N VAL A 43 15.67 -20.47 0.14
CA VAL A 43 17.07 -20.82 0.46
C VAL A 43 18.03 -19.68 0.09
N GLY A 44 17.66 -18.44 0.41
CA GLY A 44 18.47 -17.24 0.17
C GLY A 44 18.38 -16.67 -1.25
N GLU A 45 17.58 -17.27 -2.14
CA GLU A 45 17.17 -16.66 -3.41
C GLU A 45 15.78 -16.06 -3.26
N THR A 46 15.51 -14.91 -3.90
CA THR A 46 14.18 -14.30 -3.85
C THR A 46 13.55 -14.28 -5.23
N PHE A 47 12.24 -14.53 -5.31
CA PHE A 47 11.47 -14.38 -6.54
C PHE A 47 10.10 -13.78 -6.22
N ARG A 48 9.44 -13.19 -7.22
CA ARG A 48 8.19 -12.43 -7.03
C ARG A 48 7.05 -13.07 -7.79
N VAL A 49 5.86 -13.07 -7.20
CA VAL A 49 4.63 -13.65 -7.75
C VAL A 49 3.49 -12.66 -7.58
N GLU A 50 2.68 -12.49 -8.61
CA GLU A 50 1.46 -11.69 -8.57
C GLU A 50 0.26 -12.58 -8.19
N PHE A 51 -0.60 -12.07 -7.31
CA PHE A 51 -1.88 -12.69 -6.95
C PHE A 51 -2.99 -11.66 -7.09
N ASP A 52 -4.05 -12.02 -7.79
CA ASP A 52 -5.25 -11.20 -8.03
C ASP A 52 -6.55 -11.88 -7.57
N ASP A 53 -6.49 -13.14 -7.11
CA ASP A 53 -7.59 -13.83 -6.44
C ASP A 53 -7.63 -13.47 -4.95
N PRO A 54 -8.72 -12.88 -4.42
CA PRO A 54 -8.85 -12.52 -3.01
C PRO A 54 -8.57 -13.66 -2.02
N ASN A 55 -8.90 -14.91 -2.37
CA ASN A 55 -8.64 -16.07 -1.53
C ASN A 55 -7.15 -16.40 -1.46
N GLU A 56 -6.43 -16.22 -2.57
CA GLU A 56 -4.98 -16.45 -2.61
C GLU A 56 -4.24 -15.32 -1.90
N ILE A 57 -4.73 -14.08 -2.04
CA ILE A 57 -4.23 -12.91 -1.29
C ILE A 57 -4.34 -13.16 0.21
N GLU A 58 -5.48 -13.64 0.71
CA GLU A 58 -5.66 -13.99 2.13
C GLU A 58 -4.63 -15.02 2.60
N LYS A 59 -4.38 -16.08 1.81
CA LYS A 59 -3.37 -17.11 2.13
C LYS A 59 -1.95 -16.54 2.15
N VAL A 60 -1.62 -15.59 1.27
CA VAL A 60 -0.31 -14.93 1.28
C VAL A 60 -0.11 -14.14 2.58
N TYR A 61 -1.11 -13.36 3.00
CA TYR A 61 -1.06 -12.65 4.28
C TYR A 61 -0.96 -13.61 5.48
N ALA A 62 -1.71 -14.72 5.45
CA ALA A 62 -1.62 -15.76 6.47
C ALA A 62 -0.22 -16.39 6.53
N ALA A 63 0.38 -16.71 5.36
CA ALA A 63 1.73 -17.25 5.27
C ALA A 63 2.78 -16.27 5.80
N ALA A 64 2.65 -14.97 5.51
CA ALA A 64 3.54 -13.93 6.01
C ALA A 64 3.45 -13.74 7.54
N ALA A 65 2.30 -14.04 8.13
CA ALA A 65 2.08 -13.94 9.57
C ALA A 65 2.49 -15.22 10.35
N ALA A 66 2.81 -16.32 9.64
CA ALA A 66 3.18 -17.59 10.26
C ALA A 66 4.50 -17.48 11.02
N LYS A 67 4.59 -18.16 12.16
CA LYS A 67 5.82 -18.18 12.97
C LYS A 67 6.81 -19.21 12.42
N ASP A 68 8.09 -19.00 12.71
CA ASP A 68 9.11 -20.00 12.36
C ASP A 68 8.76 -21.38 12.93
N GLY A 69 8.75 -22.39 12.05
CA GLY A 69 8.40 -23.76 12.39
C GLY A 69 6.92 -24.11 12.26
N GLU A 70 6.04 -23.14 12.01
CA GLU A 70 4.66 -23.42 11.60
C GLU A 70 4.62 -23.82 10.13
N GLN A 71 3.64 -24.65 9.77
CA GLN A 71 3.33 -24.92 8.37
C GLN A 71 2.58 -23.71 7.81
N TYR A 72 3.04 -23.20 6.67
CA TYR A 72 2.39 -22.13 5.92
C TYR A 72 2.30 -22.54 4.45
N PRO A 73 1.27 -22.05 3.73
CA PRO A 73 1.15 -22.33 2.32
C PRO A 73 2.27 -21.64 1.54
N PHE A 74 2.59 -22.20 0.38
CA PHE A 74 3.64 -21.70 -0.51
C PHE A 74 3.10 -21.63 -1.95
N PRO A 75 3.73 -20.83 -2.84
CA PRO A 75 3.21 -20.63 -4.17
C PRO A 75 3.47 -21.86 -5.05
N ILE A 76 2.50 -22.17 -5.90
CA ILE A 76 2.65 -23.10 -7.02
C ILE A 76 2.04 -22.46 -8.26
N GLY A 77 2.71 -22.59 -9.40
CA GLY A 77 2.22 -22.03 -10.65
C GLY A 77 2.94 -22.58 -11.88
N THR A 78 2.39 -22.30 -13.05
CA THR A 78 3.03 -22.68 -14.33
C THR A 78 4.13 -21.67 -14.66
N ILE A 79 5.30 -22.17 -15.08
CA ILE A 79 6.41 -21.33 -15.54
C ILE A 79 6.05 -20.74 -16.90
N ASP A 80 6.06 -19.42 -17.00
CA ASP A 80 5.87 -18.69 -18.25
C ASP A 80 7.15 -17.93 -18.63
N TRP A 81 7.62 -18.20 -19.85
CA TRP A 81 8.86 -17.65 -20.42
C TRP A 81 8.62 -16.45 -21.33
N SER A 82 7.39 -15.95 -21.43
CA SER A 82 7.06 -14.75 -22.23
C SER A 82 7.71 -13.47 -21.69
N GLY A 83 8.25 -13.50 -20.47
CA GLY A 83 9.03 -12.43 -19.88
C GLY A 83 9.15 -12.55 -18.35
N PRO A 84 9.83 -11.60 -17.70
CA PRO A 84 9.99 -11.59 -16.25
C PRO A 84 8.71 -11.27 -15.48
N GLY A 85 7.70 -10.63 -16.10
CA GLY A 85 6.52 -10.14 -15.39
C GLY A 85 6.90 -9.31 -14.15
N VAL A 86 6.30 -9.63 -13.00
CA VAL A 86 6.68 -9.07 -11.70
C VAL A 86 7.97 -9.66 -11.12
N ASN A 87 8.42 -10.82 -11.63
CA ASN A 87 9.59 -11.59 -11.19
C ASN A 87 10.93 -11.04 -11.73
N THR A 88 11.16 -9.75 -11.48
CA THR A 88 12.39 -9.05 -11.89
C THR A 88 13.64 -9.76 -11.36
N GLY A 89 14.60 -10.06 -12.24
CA GLY A 89 15.82 -10.81 -11.92
C GLY A 89 15.85 -12.21 -12.54
N TYR A 90 14.70 -12.73 -12.95
CA TYR A 90 14.57 -14.00 -13.67
C TYR A 90 13.88 -13.79 -15.03
N PRO A 91 14.22 -14.55 -16.08
CA PRO A 91 13.63 -14.44 -17.41
C PRO A 91 12.23 -15.08 -17.52
N TRP A 92 11.62 -15.47 -16.39
CA TRP A 92 10.36 -16.20 -16.31
C TRP A 92 9.54 -15.69 -15.12
N HIS A 93 8.23 -15.93 -15.16
CA HIS A 93 7.33 -15.70 -14.03
C HIS A 93 6.37 -16.88 -13.84
N LEU A 94 5.68 -16.92 -12.71
CA LEU A 94 4.56 -17.83 -12.51
C LEU A 94 3.29 -17.22 -13.06
N LYS A 95 2.52 -18.03 -13.79
CA LYS A 95 1.10 -17.77 -14.08
C LYS A 95 0.22 -18.80 -13.38
N ASP A 96 -1.06 -18.44 -13.23
CA ASP A 96 -2.06 -19.27 -12.56
C ASP A 96 -1.59 -19.67 -11.15
N ALA A 97 -0.95 -18.72 -10.45
CA ALA A 97 -0.31 -18.97 -9.18
C ALA A 97 -1.36 -19.15 -8.07
N THR A 98 -1.19 -20.17 -7.26
CA THR A 98 -2.02 -20.43 -6.07
C THR A 98 -1.12 -20.76 -4.88
N MET A 99 -1.64 -20.54 -3.69
CA MET A 99 -1.01 -20.90 -2.43
C MET A 99 -1.55 -22.26 -1.99
N VAL A 100 -0.65 -23.22 -1.82
CA VAL A 100 -0.96 -24.61 -1.46
C VAL A 100 -0.27 -25.00 -0.16
N ASP A 101 -0.93 -25.85 0.62
CA ASP A 101 -0.41 -26.27 1.92
C ASP A 101 0.67 -27.35 1.80
N TRP A 102 0.56 -28.25 0.83
CA TRP A 102 1.44 -29.40 0.60
C TRP A 102 1.72 -29.62 -0.89
N ALA A 103 2.87 -30.21 -1.19
CA ALA A 103 3.20 -30.72 -2.51
C ALA A 103 4.01 -32.03 -2.41
N ILE A 104 4.24 -32.68 -3.56
CA ILE A 104 5.04 -33.91 -3.64
C ILE A 104 6.54 -33.60 -3.62
N GLU A 105 7.39 -34.61 -3.33
CA GLU A 105 8.85 -34.54 -3.05
C GLU A 105 9.74 -33.82 -4.09
N TRP A 106 9.18 -33.30 -5.18
CA TRP A 106 9.93 -32.61 -6.23
C TRP A 106 9.97 -31.09 -6.05
N CYS A 107 9.33 -30.58 -5.00
CA CYS A 107 9.11 -29.15 -4.79
C CYS A 107 10.24 -28.41 -4.03
N ASP A 108 11.46 -28.92 -3.96
CA ASP A 108 12.56 -28.24 -3.23
C ASP A 108 13.48 -27.39 -4.15
N GLY A 109 12.97 -26.98 -5.32
CA GLY A 109 13.76 -26.27 -6.32
C GLY A 109 13.97 -24.79 -6.01
N ARG A 110 15.14 -24.26 -6.37
CA ARG A 110 15.43 -22.82 -6.31
C ARG A 110 15.04 -22.11 -7.61
N PRO A 111 14.74 -20.81 -7.59
CA PRO A 111 14.43 -20.06 -8.81
C PRO A 111 15.55 -20.13 -9.87
N SER A 112 16.82 -20.14 -9.45
CA SER A 112 17.97 -20.33 -10.34
C SER A 112 17.99 -21.69 -11.06
N MET A 113 17.41 -22.74 -10.49
CA MET A 113 17.33 -24.07 -11.13
C MET A 113 16.45 -24.07 -12.37
N VAL A 114 15.41 -23.22 -12.39
CA VAL A 114 14.57 -23.00 -13.57
C VAL A 114 15.39 -22.41 -14.71
N VAL A 115 16.21 -21.40 -14.42
CA VAL A 115 17.08 -20.75 -15.42
C VAL A 115 18.20 -21.68 -15.87
N ALA A 116 18.77 -22.46 -14.95
CA ALA A 116 19.82 -23.43 -15.26
C ALA A 116 19.30 -24.64 -16.06
N GLY A 117 17.98 -24.76 -16.27
CA GLY A 117 17.38 -25.88 -17.00
C GLY A 117 17.47 -27.22 -16.26
N VAL A 118 17.76 -27.19 -14.95
CA VAL A 118 17.79 -28.40 -14.11
C VAL A 118 16.44 -28.64 -13.41
N TRP A 119 15.53 -27.66 -13.47
CA TRP A 119 14.12 -27.84 -13.16
C TRP A 119 13.38 -28.46 -14.35
N GLY A 120 12.94 -29.71 -14.21
CA GLY A 120 12.26 -30.45 -15.26
C GLY A 120 10.75 -30.15 -15.44
N PRO A 121 9.97 -29.99 -14.36
CA PRO A 121 8.52 -29.79 -14.48
C PRO A 121 8.14 -28.42 -15.07
N PRO A 122 6.99 -28.31 -15.78
CA PRO A 122 6.49 -27.03 -16.28
C PRO A 122 5.89 -26.16 -15.16
N THR A 123 5.63 -26.74 -14.00
CA THR A 123 5.11 -26.07 -12.80
C THR A 123 6.26 -25.89 -11.83
N TYR A 124 6.38 -24.72 -11.22
CA TYR A 124 7.33 -24.45 -10.15
C TYR A 124 6.58 -24.32 -8.82
N CYS A 125 7.10 -25.02 -7.80
CA CYS A 125 6.53 -25.14 -6.47
C CYS A 125 7.67 -25.17 -5.45
N PRO A 126 8.12 -24.05 -4.89
CA PRO A 126 9.15 -24.07 -3.86
C PRO A 126 8.56 -24.35 -2.48
N TRP A 127 8.60 -25.61 -2.05
CA TRP A 127 8.32 -26.01 -0.69
C TRP A 127 9.22 -25.21 0.26
N GLY A 128 8.57 -24.54 1.21
CA GLY A 128 9.26 -23.79 2.25
C GLY A 128 9.64 -22.39 1.81
N ALA A 129 9.15 -21.93 0.66
CA ALA A 129 9.22 -20.54 0.27
C ALA A 129 8.57 -19.64 1.31
N LYS A 130 9.34 -18.73 1.89
CA LYS A 130 8.87 -17.79 2.91
C LYS A 130 8.45 -16.48 2.27
N VAL A 131 7.25 -15.98 2.58
CA VAL A 131 6.89 -14.61 2.19
C VAL A 131 7.76 -13.63 2.98
N VAL A 132 8.53 -12.79 2.29
CA VAL A 132 9.44 -11.80 2.90
C VAL A 132 9.02 -10.36 2.61
N GLN A 133 8.14 -10.14 1.62
CA GLN A 133 7.58 -8.83 1.31
C GLN A 133 6.22 -9.00 0.61
N ILE A 134 5.28 -8.10 0.91
CA ILE A 134 4.01 -7.98 0.19
C ILE A 134 3.87 -6.53 -0.25
N GLU A 135 3.66 -6.33 -1.54
CA GLU A 135 3.40 -5.04 -2.17
C GLU A 135 1.98 -5.07 -2.73
N ALA A 136 1.13 -4.11 -2.34
CA ALA A 136 -0.18 -3.97 -2.98
C ALA A 136 0.02 -3.61 -4.45
N VAL A 137 -0.57 -4.40 -5.35
CA VAL A 137 -0.75 -4.02 -6.74
C VAL A 137 -2.05 -3.24 -6.76
N ASN A 138 -1.93 -1.92 -6.76
CA ASN A 138 -3.07 -1.11 -7.19
C ASN A 138 -3.35 -1.56 -8.64
N PRO A 139 -4.58 -1.93 -9.04
CA PRO A 139 -4.86 -2.87 -10.15
C PRO A 139 -4.56 -2.36 -11.56
N ARG A 140 -3.66 -1.40 -11.72
CA ARG A 140 -3.19 -0.90 -13.00
C ARG A 140 -1.71 -0.56 -12.83
N ILE A 141 -0.81 -1.32 -13.43
CA ILE A 141 0.21 -0.84 -14.39
C ILE A 141 1.41 -1.81 -14.49
N ALA A 142 1.50 -2.49 -15.64
CA ALA A 142 2.77 -2.76 -16.31
C ALA A 142 3.41 -1.41 -16.68
N ALA A 143 4.73 -1.26 -16.54
CA ALA A 143 5.49 -0.03 -16.82
C ALA A 143 4.77 0.95 -17.78
N VAL A 144 4.17 2.00 -17.22
CA VAL A 144 3.61 3.11 -18.02
C VAL A 144 4.63 4.21 -18.18
N ASP A 145 4.49 4.95 -19.27
CA ASP A 145 5.21 6.19 -19.46
C ASP A 145 4.94 7.15 -18.28
N PRO A 146 5.98 7.83 -17.77
CA PRO A 146 5.80 8.86 -16.76
C PRO A 146 4.74 9.87 -17.18
N VAL A 147 3.87 10.25 -16.26
CA VAL A 147 2.85 11.29 -16.49
C VAL A 147 3.17 12.53 -15.69
N VAL A 148 2.84 13.69 -16.24
CA VAL A 148 2.88 14.96 -15.52
C VAL A 148 1.44 15.36 -15.20
N ALA A 149 1.10 15.39 -13.92
CA ALA A 149 -0.20 15.87 -13.45
C ALA A 149 -0.09 17.32 -12.96
N THR A 150 -1.11 18.12 -13.27
CA THR A 150 -1.25 19.50 -12.82
C THR A 150 -2.35 19.60 -11.78
N PHE A 151 -2.00 20.16 -10.63
CA PHE A 151 -2.91 20.40 -9.52
C PHE A 151 -3.12 21.89 -9.29
N ASP A 152 -4.36 22.28 -9.03
CA ASP A 152 -4.68 23.57 -8.44
C ASP A 152 -4.52 23.48 -6.92
N VAL A 153 -3.54 24.21 -6.38
CA VAL A 153 -3.29 24.32 -4.94
C VAL A 153 -3.62 25.75 -4.53
N ARG A 154 -4.89 25.96 -4.13
CA ARG A 154 -5.41 27.27 -3.69
C ARG A 154 -5.14 28.39 -4.72
N GLY A 155 -5.37 28.13 -6.01
CA GLY A 155 -5.15 29.08 -7.10
C GLY A 155 -3.73 29.10 -7.66
N GLN A 156 -2.83 28.21 -7.20
CA GLN A 156 -1.47 28.06 -7.73
C GLN A 156 -1.32 26.71 -8.42
N ALA A 157 -0.78 26.71 -9.64
CA ALA A 157 -0.51 25.47 -10.36
C ALA A 157 0.72 24.76 -9.78
N LEU A 158 0.56 23.50 -9.40
CA LEU A 158 1.64 22.58 -9.06
C LEU A 158 1.70 21.50 -10.14
N ARG A 159 2.85 21.34 -10.78
CA ARG A 159 3.06 20.24 -11.74
C ARG A 159 3.98 19.20 -11.12
N VAL A 160 3.54 17.94 -11.15
CA VAL A 160 4.22 16.81 -10.52
C VAL A 160 4.38 15.71 -11.56
N GLN A 161 5.59 15.19 -11.70
CA GLN A 161 5.85 14.01 -12.51
C GLN A 161 5.70 12.78 -11.63
N PHE A 162 4.93 11.82 -12.11
CA PHE A 162 4.76 10.52 -11.49
C PHE A 162 5.41 9.47 -12.37
N THR A 163 6.23 8.64 -11.75
CA THR A 163 6.90 7.50 -12.37
C THR A 163 6.50 6.18 -11.70
N ASP A 164 5.90 6.23 -10.52
CA ASP A 164 5.38 5.05 -9.82
C ASP A 164 4.06 4.60 -10.47
N PRO A 165 4.00 3.39 -11.03
CA PRO A 165 2.77 2.76 -11.51
C PRO A 165 1.54 2.97 -10.64
N ASN A 166 1.67 2.79 -9.32
CA ASN A 166 0.55 2.86 -8.39
C ASN A 166 0.03 4.29 -8.28
N ALA A 167 0.92 5.27 -8.14
CA ALA A 167 0.54 6.67 -8.07
C ALA A 167 -0.09 7.17 -9.38
N ILE A 168 0.32 6.61 -10.52
CA ILE A 168 -0.28 6.91 -11.83
C ILE A 168 -1.69 6.31 -11.93
N ALA A 169 -1.91 5.11 -11.41
CA ALA A 169 -3.26 4.53 -11.30
C ALA A 169 -4.18 5.42 -10.43
N ASP A 170 -3.68 5.85 -9.28
CA ASP A 170 -4.40 6.73 -8.36
C ASP A 170 -4.78 8.06 -9.01
N LEU A 171 -3.87 8.66 -9.80
CA LEU A 171 -4.18 9.85 -10.59
C LEU A 171 -5.39 9.65 -11.52
N TYR A 172 -5.46 8.53 -12.22
CA TYR A 172 -6.59 8.21 -13.09
C TYR A 172 -7.88 7.92 -12.31
N ASP A 173 -7.77 7.45 -11.06
CA ASP A 173 -8.92 7.32 -10.16
C ASP A 173 -9.44 8.66 -9.66
N VAL A 174 -8.56 9.60 -9.35
CA VAL A 174 -8.94 10.99 -9.04
C VAL A 174 -9.57 11.65 -10.27
N GLU A 175 -8.99 11.49 -11.47
CA GLU A 175 -9.55 12.03 -12.72
C GLU A 175 -10.95 11.47 -13.01
N ALA A 176 -11.16 10.18 -12.79
CA ALA A 176 -12.44 9.51 -12.94
C ALA A 176 -13.45 9.81 -11.82
N GLY A 177 -13.06 10.57 -10.79
CA GLY A 177 -13.90 10.88 -9.63
C GLY A 177 -14.16 9.67 -8.70
N ARG A 178 -13.32 8.64 -8.78
CA ARG A 178 -13.40 7.44 -7.92
C ARG A 178 -12.62 7.58 -6.61
N ALA A 179 -11.66 8.50 -6.56
CA ALA A 179 -10.85 8.78 -5.37
C ALA A 179 -10.77 10.29 -5.09
N SER A 180 -10.47 10.64 -3.85
CA SER A 180 -10.20 12.02 -3.41
C SER A 180 -8.82 12.09 -2.78
N MET A 181 -7.79 11.94 -3.61
CA MET A 181 -6.39 11.93 -3.20
C MET A 181 -5.67 13.20 -3.66
N PHE A 182 -4.54 13.49 -3.03
CA PHE A 182 -3.66 14.62 -3.36
C PHE A 182 -2.19 14.16 -3.43
N PRO A 183 -1.31 14.91 -4.14
CA PRO A 183 0.08 14.51 -4.29
C PRO A 183 0.84 14.75 -2.98
N MET A 184 1.79 13.86 -2.68
CA MET A 184 2.79 14.06 -1.64
C MET A 184 4.15 13.63 -2.16
N GLY A 185 5.20 14.37 -1.81
CA GLY A 185 6.55 13.98 -2.19
C GLY A 185 7.62 14.82 -1.51
N ARG A 186 8.88 14.46 -1.76
CA ARG A 186 10.05 15.17 -1.24
C ARG A 186 10.35 16.40 -2.08
N ILE A 187 10.64 17.52 -1.44
CA ILE A 187 11.05 18.76 -2.13
C ILE A 187 12.49 18.61 -2.62
N VAL A 188 12.70 18.81 -3.92
CA VAL A 188 14.03 18.85 -4.54
C VAL A 188 14.22 20.20 -5.22
N TRP A 189 15.27 20.93 -4.81
CA TRP A 189 15.65 22.21 -5.39
C TRP A 189 16.38 22.03 -6.72
N GLY A 190 16.14 22.95 -7.65
CA GLY A 190 16.75 22.98 -8.97
C GLY A 190 15.76 23.39 -10.05
N GLU A 191 16.25 23.93 -11.16
CA GLU A 191 15.43 24.15 -12.35
C GLU A 191 14.96 22.80 -12.89
N THR A 192 13.66 22.69 -13.10
CA THR A 192 13.02 21.50 -13.64
C THR A 192 12.10 21.88 -14.79
N GLN A 193 12.01 21.00 -15.78
CA GLN A 193 11.05 21.14 -16.88
C GLN A 193 9.62 20.78 -16.43
N VAL A 194 9.46 20.22 -15.22
CA VAL A 194 8.18 19.73 -14.69
C VAL A 194 7.40 20.87 -14.02
N ASN A 195 7.89 21.39 -12.90
CA ASN A 195 7.20 22.39 -12.08
C ASN A 195 7.52 23.83 -12.51
N LEU A 196 7.18 24.16 -13.77
CA LEU A 196 7.45 25.47 -14.37
C LEU A 196 6.91 26.62 -13.50
N GLY A 197 7.74 27.64 -13.29
CA GLY A 197 7.44 28.77 -12.41
C GLY A 197 8.03 28.67 -11.01
N TYR A 198 8.59 27.50 -10.65
CA TYR A 198 9.24 27.26 -9.37
C TYR A 198 10.63 26.65 -9.55
N ALA A 199 11.59 27.03 -8.70
CA ALA A 199 12.95 26.48 -8.69
C ALA A 199 13.06 25.17 -7.88
N TRP A 200 11.98 24.39 -7.83
CA TRP A 200 11.89 23.13 -7.10
C TRP A 200 10.78 22.24 -7.69
N HIS A 201 10.87 20.93 -7.47
CA HIS A 201 9.83 19.96 -7.81
C HIS A 201 9.67 18.92 -6.70
N LEU A 202 8.61 18.12 -6.80
CA LEU A 202 8.45 16.92 -6.00
C LEU A 202 9.18 15.75 -6.65
N ALA A 203 10.02 15.06 -5.87
CA ALA A 203 10.56 13.75 -6.19
C ALA A 203 9.82 12.68 -5.38
N ASP A 204 9.88 11.44 -5.86
CA ASP A 204 9.31 10.27 -5.18
C ASP A 204 7.80 10.48 -4.87
N ALA A 205 7.09 11.04 -5.85
CA ALA A 205 5.71 11.50 -5.66
C ALA A 205 4.72 10.34 -5.62
N VAL A 206 3.87 10.35 -4.61
CA VAL A 206 2.77 9.41 -4.39
C VAL A 206 1.44 10.16 -4.26
N MET A 207 0.33 9.44 -4.43
CA MET A 207 -1.01 9.95 -4.12
C MET A 207 -1.42 9.45 -2.74
N VAL A 208 -2.02 10.31 -1.93
CA VAL A 208 -2.46 9.97 -0.57
C VAL A 208 -3.85 10.51 -0.29
N GLU A 209 -4.60 9.81 0.56
CA GLU A 209 -5.98 10.19 0.95
C GLU A 209 -6.01 11.11 2.17
N ALA A 210 -5.00 11.02 3.05
CA ALA A 210 -4.95 11.77 4.30
C ALA A 210 -3.52 12.16 4.68
N ALA A 211 -3.39 13.28 5.39
CA ALA A 211 -2.15 13.72 6.00
C ALA A 211 -2.43 14.42 7.34
N ALA A 212 -1.41 14.57 8.18
CA ALA A 212 -1.54 15.31 9.44
C ALA A 212 -1.88 16.79 9.18
N GLU A 213 -2.57 17.46 10.13
CA GLU A 213 -3.17 18.81 9.99
C GLU A 213 -2.21 19.93 9.54
N VAL A 214 -0.89 19.71 9.61
CA VAL A 214 0.15 20.63 9.10
C VAL A 214 0.34 20.56 7.58
N CYS A 215 -0.32 19.64 6.89
CA CYS A 215 -0.17 19.41 5.45
C CYS A 215 -1.19 20.18 4.61
N ASP A 216 -1.03 21.51 4.47
CA ASP A 216 -1.79 22.27 3.46
C ASP A 216 -1.12 23.58 3.01
N GLY A 217 0.14 23.47 2.58
CA GLY A 217 0.91 24.60 2.06
C GLY A 217 0.63 24.90 0.59
N ARG A 218 0.95 26.12 0.15
CA ARG A 218 0.96 26.51 -1.26
C ARG A 218 2.37 26.33 -1.84
N PRO A 219 2.51 26.11 -3.16
CA PRO A 219 3.82 26.07 -3.80
C PRO A 219 4.70 27.30 -3.50
N SER A 220 4.11 28.49 -3.40
CA SER A 220 4.85 29.71 -3.04
C SER A 220 5.36 29.72 -1.59
N ASP A 221 4.71 29.01 -0.66
CA ASP A 221 5.14 28.97 0.74
C ASP A 221 6.51 28.29 0.90
N ILE A 222 6.90 27.40 -0.04
CA ILE A 222 8.25 26.81 -0.11
C ILE A 222 9.28 27.86 -0.52
N VAL A 223 9.00 28.65 -1.55
CA VAL A 223 9.89 29.71 -2.05
C VAL A 223 10.03 30.84 -1.03
N GLU A 224 8.95 31.17 -0.35
CA GLU A 224 8.91 32.18 0.72
C GLU A 224 9.55 31.69 2.03
N GLY A 225 9.99 30.42 2.10
CA GLY A 225 10.59 29.83 3.29
C GLY A 225 9.61 29.65 4.46
N LYS A 226 8.30 29.71 4.19
CA LYS A 226 7.22 29.48 5.16
C LYS A 226 6.94 27.99 5.37
N TRP A 227 7.25 27.17 4.37
CA TRP A 227 7.27 25.72 4.49
C TRP A 227 8.60 25.25 5.08
N LYS A 228 8.54 24.40 6.12
CA LYS A 228 9.71 23.84 6.82
C LYS A 228 9.89 22.33 6.63
N PRO A 229 8.82 21.52 6.49
CA PRO A 229 8.99 20.09 6.24
C PRO A 229 9.75 19.80 4.94
N ALA A 230 10.51 18.69 4.92
CA ALA A 230 11.22 18.25 3.72
C ALA A 230 10.29 17.70 2.64
N ASN A 231 9.12 17.20 3.04
CA ASN A 231 8.07 16.75 2.13
C ASN A 231 7.03 17.86 1.97
N PHE A 232 6.43 17.95 0.79
CA PHE A 232 5.31 18.83 0.51
C PHE A 232 4.05 17.99 0.30
N CYS A 233 2.97 18.41 0.96
CA CYS A 233 1.69 17.71 1.03
C CYS A 233 0.54 18.74 0.97
N PRO A 234 0.17 19.23 -0.22
CA PRO A 234 -0.93 20.17 -0.38
C PRO A 234 -2.28 19.44 -0.30
N TRP A 235 -2.84 19.25 0.89
CA TRP A 235 -4.12 18.55 1.05
C TRP A 235 -5.26 19.19 0.23
N SER A 236 -5.28 20.52 0.11
CA SER A 236 -6.28 21.21 -0.72
C SER A 236 -6.04 21.12 -2.24
N ALA A 237 -5.03 20.37 -2.69
CA ALA A 237 -4.74 20.20 -4.11
C ALA A 237 -5.89 19.52 -4.84
N LYS A 238 -6.23 20.07 -6.01
CA LYS A 238 -7.24 19.50 -6.91
C LYS A 238 -6.60 19.17 -8.23
N LEU A 239 -6.73 17.93 -8.68
CA LEU A 239 -6.28 17.54 -10.02
C LEU A 239 -7.06 18.33 -11.07
N THR A 240 -6.34 18.95 -12.00
CA THR A 240 -6.93 19.74 -13.09
C THR A 240 -6.63 19.14 -14.47
N HIS A 241 -5.47 18.52 -14.64
CA HIS A 241 -5.06 17.96 -15.92
C HIS A 241 -3.98 16.88 -15.77
N ILE A 242 -4.01 15.84 -16.61
CA ILE A 242 -2.95 14.84 -16.78
C ILE A 242 -2.36 14.97 -18.19
N THR A 243 -1.04 15.08 -18.30
CA THR A 243 -0.30 15.05 -19.56
C THR A 243 0.54 13.77 -19.62
N LYS A 244 0.37 12.98 -20.69
CA LYS A 244 1.21 11.82 -20.97
C LYS A 244 2.59 12.28 -21.45
N GLY A 245 3.64 11.68 -20.90
CA GLY A 245 5.03 11.92 -21.28
C GLY A 245 5.37 11.43 -22.68
#